data_AF-A0A965LSJ3-F1
#
_entry.id   AF-A0A965LSJ3-F1
#
_cell.length_a   1.000
_cell.length_b   1.000
_cell.length_c   1.000
_cell.angle_alpha   90.00
_cell.angle_beta   90.00
_cell.angle_gamma   90.00
#
_symmetry.space_group_name_H-M   'P 1'
#
loop_
_entity.id
_entity.type
_entity.pdbx_description
1 polymer ?
#
loop_
_entity_poly.entity_id
_entity_poly.type
_entity_poly.pdbx_seq_one_letter_code
_entity_poly.pdbx_strand_id
1 'polypeptide(L)'
;SLFDRALAMRTEKTVEANTWDEFVAAIEVGQFVLAHWSGDADVEAQIKEKTNATIRCIPFDQKAEDGACVLSGKPSKGRVLFARAY
;
A
#
# COMPACT_ATOMS: atom_id res chain seq x y z
N SER A 1 7.67 -12.55 -23.22
CA SER A 1 9.00 -11.89 -23.13
C SER A 1 9.45 -11.82 -21.67
N LEU A 2 10.69 -11.38 -21.37
CA LEU A 2 11.12 -11.11 -19.99
C LEU A 2 10.24 -10.03 -19.33
N PHE A 3 9.86 -9.02 -20.11
CA PHE A 3 8.97 -7.95 -19.69
C PHE A 3 7.61 -8.48 -19.23
N ASP A 4 6.95 -9.33 -20.03
CA ASP A 4 5.62 -9.86 -19.70
C ASP A 4 5.65 -10.70 -18.42
N ARG A 5 6.72 -11.47 -18.20
CA ARG A 5 6.90 -12.27 -16.98
C ARG A 5 7.08 -11.37 -15.76
N ALA A 6 7.91 -10.33 -15.87
CA ALA A 6 8.11 -9.37 -14.77
C ALA A 6 6.82 -8.59 -14.47
N LEU A 7 6.07 -8.21 -15.51
CA LEU A 7 4.78 -7.55 -15.40
C LEU A 7 3.76 -8.45 -14.67
N ALA A 8 3.64 -9.71 -15.09
CA ALA A 8 2.75 -10.67 -14.46
C ALA A 8 3.09 -10.89 -12.97
N MET A 9 4.37 -11.09 -12.65
CA MET A 9 4.82 -11.25 -11.26
C MET A 9 4.52 -10.02 -10.40
N ARG A 10 4.70 -8.81 -10.94
CA ARG A 10 4.38 -7.57 -10.22
C ARG A 10 2.89 -7.49 -9.95
N THR A 11 2.05 -7.75 -10.95
CA THR A 11 0.59 -7.73 -10.81
C THR A 11 0.11 -8.76 -9.80
N GLU A 12 0.60 -10.00 -9.87
CA GLU A 12 0.26 -11.07 -8.93
C GLU A 12 0.72 -10.77 -7.49
N LYS A 13 1.86 -10.09 -7.32
CA LYS A 13 2.35 -9.67 -6.01
C LYS A 13 1.79 -8.34 -5.52
N THR A 14 0.87 -7.71 -6.25
CA THR A 14 0.21 -6.48 -5.80
C THR A 14 -1.18 -6.84 -5.30
N VAL A 15 -1.47 -6.51 -4.05
CA VAL A 15 -2.76 -6.76 -3.41
C VAL A 15 -3.35 -5.48 -2.86
N GLU A 16 -4.68 -5.41 -2.80
CA GLU A 16 -5.38 -4.33 -2.12
C GLU A 16 -5.66 -4.74 -0.68
N ALA A 17 -5.48 -3.81 0.25
CA ALA A 17 -5.84 -4.00 1.66
C ALA A 17 -6.80 -2.91 2.12
N ASN A 18 -7.86 -3.31 2.81
CA ASN A 18 -8.88 -2.42 3.35
C ASN A 18 -8.86 -2.39 4.88
N THR A 19 -8.27 -3.40 5.51
CA THR A 19 -8.08 -3.46 6.96
C THR A 19 -6.60 -3.45 7.33
N TRP A 20 -6.30 -3.04 8.57
CA TRP A 20 -4.94 -3.07 9.09
C TRP A 20 -4.35 -4.49 9.11
N ASP A 21 -5.16 -5.50 9.43
CA ASP A 21 -4.69 -6.89 9.51
C ASP A 21 -4.35 -7.45 8.12
N GLU A 22 -5.17 -7.16 7.09
CA GLU A 22 -4.85 -7.49 5.69
C GLU A 22 -3.55 -6.82 5.23
N PHE A 23 -3.37 -5.55 5.61
CA PHE A 23 -2.18 -4.80 5.29
C PHE A 23 -0.93 -5.43 5.88
N VAL A 24 -0.94 -5.72 7.19
CA VAL A 24 0.20 -6.33 7.88
C VAL A 24 0.52 -7.70 7.29
N ALA A 25 -0.50 -8.56 7.10
CA ALA A 25 -0.31 -9.88 6.53
C ALA A 25 0.34 -9.83 5.13
N ALA A 26 -0.11 -8.92 4.27
CA ALA A 26 0.45 -8.78 2.93
C ALA A 26 1.89 -8.23 2.94
N ILE A 27 2.20 -7.27 3.82
CA ILE A 27 3.56 -6.75 3.99
C ILE A 27 4.52 -7.82 4.50
N GLU A 28 4.10 -8.66 5.45
CA GLU A 28 4.92 -9.75 6.00
C GLU A 28 5.28 -10.80 4.94
N VAL A 29 4.36 -11.11 4.03
CA VAL A 29 4.59 -12.00 2.87
C VAL A 29 5.48 -11.36 1.80
N GLY A 30 5.75 -10.05 1.91
CA GLY A 30 6.59 -9.31 0.96
C GLY A 30 5.86 -8.94 -0.33
N GLN A 31 4.54 -8.73 -0.25
CA GLN A 31 3.73 -8.22 -1.36
C GLN A 31 3.78 -6.69 -1.42
N PHE A 32 3.43 -6.14 -2.58
CA PHE A 32 3.09 -4.73 -2.71
C PHE A 32 1.63 -4.54 -2.29
N VAL A 33 1.35 -3.51 -1.50
CA VAL A 33 0.03 -3.30 -0.90
C VAL A 33 -0.54 -1.96 -1.33
N LEU A 34 -1.68 -1.99 -2.01
CA LEU A 34 -2.48 -0.82 -2.34
C LEU A 34 -3.48 -0.57 -1.19
N ALA A 35 -3.23 0.47 -0.41
CA ALA A 35 -4.06 0.80 0.74
C ALA A 35 -4.36 2.30 0.80
N HIS A 36 -5.50 2.64 1.39
CA HIS A 36 -5.88 4.03 1.62
C HIS A 36 -4.97 4.68 2.66
N TRP A 37 -4.54 5.91 2.36
CA TRP A 37 -3.73 6.74 3.25
C TRP A 37 -4.32 8.14 3.36
N SER A 38 -4.33 8.70 4.57
CA SER A 38 -4.95 10.00 4.87
C SER A 38 -4.10 11.21 4.44
N GLY A 39 -2.84 11.01 4.03
CA GLY A 39 -1.90 12.10 3.73
C GLY A 39 -1.11 12.60 4.93
N ASP A 40 -1.34 12.03 6.12
CA ASP A 40 -0.66 12.44 7.35
C ASP A 40 0.72 11.77 7.48
N ALA A 41 1.76 12.59 7.66
CA ALA A 41 3.13 12.11 7.88
C ALA A 41 3.27 11.28 9.18
N ASP A 42 2.52 11.64 10.23
CA ASP A 42 2.53 10.89 11.50
C ASP A 42 1.99 9.46 11.34
N VAL A 43 1.00 9.28 10.45
CA VAL A 43 0.43 7.97 10.14
C VAL A 43 1.43 7.15 9.33
N GLU A 44 2.13 7.76 8.38
CA GLU A 44 3.20 7.09 7.63
C GLU A 44 4.33 6.63 8.56
N ALA A 45 4.76 7.49 9.49
CA ALA A 45 5.78 7.14 10.48
C ALA A 45 5.37 5.95 11.35
N GLN A 46 4.11 5.92 11.81
CA GLN A 46 3.57 4.79 12.58
C GLN A 46 3.50 3.49 11.77
N ILE A 47 3.08 3.57 10.49
CA ILE A 47 3.07 2.39 9.61
C ILE A 47 4.49 1.84 9.45
N LYS A 48 5.47 2.72 9.24
CA LYS A 48 6.88 2.34 9.13
C LYS A 48 7.40 1.69 10.41
N GLU A 49 7.10 2.26 11.57
CA GLU A 49 7.53 1.70 12.87
C GLU A 49 6.93 0.31 13.10
N LYS A 50 5.65 0.11 12.76
CA LYS A 50 4.93 -1.14 13.01
C LYS A 50 5.27 -2.26 12.02
N THR A 51 5.59 -1.91 10.77
CA THR A 51 5.65 -2.89 9.67
C THR A 51 6.93 -2.84 8.84
N ASN A 52 7.78 -1.83 9.05
CA ASN A 52 8.91 -1.47 8.17
C ASN A 52 8.51 -1.19 6.71
N ALA A 53 7.21 -1.00 6.43
CA ALA A 53 6.72 -0.58 5.13
C ALA A 53 6.76 0.94 4.99
N THR A 54 7.08 1.42 3.79
CA THR A 54 6.97 2.84 3.43
C THR A 54 6.17 3.00 2.15
N ILE A 55 5.68 4.21 1.90
CA ILE A 55 5.06 4.55 0.61
C ILE A 55 6.14 4.48 -0.47
N ARG A 56 5.88 3.73 -1.54
CA ARG A 56 6.79 3.56 -2.68
C ARG A 56 6.39 4.44 -3.86
N CYS A 57 5.08 4.62 -4.04
CA CYS A 57 4.52 5.40 -5.13
C CYS A 57 3.11 5.86 -4.75
N ILE A 58 2.79 7.10 -5.13
CA ILE A 58 1.42 7.62 -5.20
C ILE A 58 1.10 7.70 -6.69
N PRO A 59 0.26 6.81 -7.25
CA PRO A 59 0.03 6.77 -8.69
C PRO A 59 -0.64 8.05 -9.18
N PHE A 60 -0.13 8.65 -10.25
CA PHE A 60 -0.72 9.86 -10.84
C PHE A 60 -2.10 9.60 -11.47
N ASP A 61 -2.31 8.38 -11.96
CA ASP A 61 -3.54 7.86 -12.54
C ASP A 61 -4.34 7.01 -11.54
N GLN A 62 -4.10 7.19 -10.23
CA GLN A 62 -4.88 6.48 -9.22
C GLN A 62 -6.37 6.78 -9.41
N LYS A 63 -7.18 5.73 -9.36
CA LYS A 63 -8.62 5.87 -9.35
C LYS A 63 -9.00 6.73 -8.14
N ALA A 64 -9.75 7.81 -8.39
CA ALA A 64 -10.35 8.57 -7.30
C ALA A 64 -11.38 7.67 -6.61
N GLU A 65 -11.03 7.21 -5.42
CA GLU A 65 -11.81 6.30 -4.62
C GLU A 65 -11.80 6.83 -3.20
N ASP A 66 -12.98 7.16 -2.69
CA ASP A 66 -13.12 7.56 -1.30
C ASP A 66 -13.05 6.31 -0.42
N GLY A 67 -12.19 6.37 0.58
CA GLY A 67 -12.01 5.29 1.54
C GLY A 67 -11.51 5.80 2.87
N ALA A 68 -11.18 4.86 3.76
CA ALA A 68 -10.65 5.15 5.08
C ALA A 68 -9.18 4.70 5.16
N CYS A 69 -8.33 5.52 5.74
CA CYS A 69 -6.93 5.19 5.93
C CYS A 69 -6.78 3.88 6.70
N VAL A 70 -5.92 3.00 6.18
CA VAL A 70 -5.74 1.63 6.69
C VAL A 70 -5.33 1.55 8.16
N LEU A 71 -4.69 2.59 8.68
CA LEU A 71 -4.29 2.67 10.10
C LEU A 71 -5.17 3.66 10.89
N SER A 72 -5.34 4.89 10.41
CA SER A 72 -5.97 5.96 11.20
C SER A 72 -7.49 6.02 11.07
N GLY A 73 -8.08 5.33 10.08
CA GLY A 73 -9.51 5.40 9.77
C GLY A 73 -9.98 6.75 9.19
N LYS A 74 -9.09 7.74 9.05
CA LYS A 74 -9.42 9.05 8.49
C LYS A 74 -9.75 8.95 6.99
N PRO A 75 -10.55 9.88 6.43
CA PRO A 75 -10.86 9.88 5.00
C PRO A 75 -9.60 9.91 4.11
N SER A 76 -9.67 9.19 3.01
CA SER A 76 -8.63 9.09 1.98
C SER A 76 -9.28 9.17 0.60
N LYS A 77 -8.60 9.81 -0.36
CA LYS A 77 -9.11 10.03 -1.73
C LYS A 77 -8.58 9.04 -2.76
N GLY A 78 -7.77 8.07 -2.33
CA GLY A 78 -7.18 7.07 -3.21
C GLY A 78 -6.22 6.16 -2.48
N ARG A 79 -5.82 5.07 -3.15
CA ARG A 79 -4.88 4.08 -2.64
C ARG A 79 -3.46 4.45 -3.04
N VAL A 80 -2.53 4.29 -2.11
CA VAL A 80 -1.10 4.44 -2.35
C VAL A 80 -0.41 3.08 -2.23
N LEU A 81 0.73 2.95 -2.91
CA LEU A 81 1.48 1.69 -2.94
C LEU A 81 2.48 1.65 -1.79
N PHE A 82 2.30 0.70 -0.88
CA PHE A 82 3.23 0.37 0.20
C PHE A 82 4.04 -0.88 -0.15
N ALA A 83 5.28 -0.92 0.33
CA ALA A 83 6.06 -2.14 0.44
C ALA A 83 7.14 -2.00 1.51
N ARG A 84 7.66 -3.13 1.96
CA ARG A 84 8.82 -3.17 2.85
C ARG A 84 10.03 -2.54 2.16
N ALA A 85 10.65 -1.57 2.82
CA ALA A 85 11.92 -1.00 2.37
C ALA A 85 13.08 -1.94 2.72
N TYR A 86 14.04 -2.09 1.81
CA TYR A 86 15.28 -2.85 2.01
C TYR A 86 16.24 -2.14 2.97
#